data_AF-A0A7L0XGX3-F1
#
_entry.id   AF-A0A7L0XGX3-F1
#
_cell.length_a   1.000
_cell.length_b   1.000
_cell.length_c   1.000
_cell.angle_alpha   90.00
_cell.angle_beta   90.00
_cell.angle_gamma   90.00
#
_symmetry.space_group_name_H-M   'P 1'
#
loop_
_entity.id
_entity.type
_entity.pdbx_description
1 polymer ?
#
loop_
_entity_poly.entity_id
_entity_poly.type
_entity_poly.pdbx_seq_one_letter_code
_entity_poly.pdbx_strand_id
1 'polypeptide(L)'
;MGAARVHWTESRSAGSSTAYTQSYSDQVEFLSHRDTLLAPPDNGESTVLQAGRHEFPFTFQLPETLVTSFEGKHGSVRYWVKAKLHRPWATVKKAKREFTVIEPIDINTPALLAPQAGAKEKLARAWYCNRGQVSVTAKIDRKGYTPGEVIPIFAEIDNCTSRAVVPKAAIIQTQTFIARGTKKQKRSVVTSITGDSIPAGKREVWHGRALKIPPVGPSILQCRILQVEYSLKVCVDIPGTSKLLLELPLVIGTIPLHPFGSRTSSVSSQYSVNMDWLSTILEQPEAPPEYSAVVSSPEAEQSLAPPCRSELGDILEGPFFAYIQEFRLRPPPLYSEVDPNPPSDGIRPRCMTC
;
A
#
# COMPACT_ATOMS: atom_id res chain seq x y z
N MET A 1 20.87 -7.80 8.80
CA MET A 1 21.45 -6.55 8.25
C MET A 1 20.37 -5.78 7.53
N GLY A 2 20.45 -4.46 7.47
CA GLY A 2 19.53 -3.62 6.73
C GLY A 2 20.14 -2.26 6.44
N ALA A 3 20.02 -1.80 5.19
CA ALA A 3 20.63 -0.53 4.76
C ALA A 3 19.85 0.12 3.62
N ALA A 4 19.83 1.45 3.63
CA ALA A 4 19.52 2.27 2.47
C ALA A 4 20.78 2.47 1.62
N ARG A 5 20.65 2.42 0.31
CA ARG A 5 21.70 2.74 -0.66
C ARG A 5 21.13 3.62 -1.75
N VAL A 6 21.84 4.66 -2.12
CA VAL A 6 21.52 5.47 -3.30
C VAL A 6 22.72 5.54 -4.23
N HIS A 7 22.45 5.55 -5.53
CA HIS A 7 23.47 5.67 -6.55
C HIS A 7 22.90 6.22 -7.87
N TRP A 8 23.59 7.17 -8.47
CA TRP A 8 23.36 7.60 -9.84
C TRP A 8 24.62 8.23 -10.45
N THR A 9 24.61 8.33 -11.77
CA THR A 9 25.64 9.02 -12.54
C THR A 9 25.05 10.22 -13.29
N GLU A 10 25.89 11.22 -13.53
CA GLU A 10 25.59 12.40 -14.37
C GLU A 10 26.77 12.66 -15.29
N SER A 11 26.50 12.79 -16.60
CA SER A 11 27.49 13.24 -17.56
C SER A 11 27.63 14.75 -17.46
N ARG A 12 28.84 15.24 -17.21
CA ARG A 12 29.17 16.66 -17.19
C ARG A 12 30.18 16.96 -18.28
N SER A 13 29.95 18.06 -19.00
CA SER A 13 30.90 18.60 -19.97
C SER A 13 31.70 19.73 -19.33
N ALA A 14 33.02 19.58 -19.28
CA ALA A 14 33.94 20.66 -18.97
C ALA A 14 34.51 21.21 -20.29
N GLY A 15 33.86 22.25 -20.82
CA GLY A 15 34.27 22.92 -22.07
C GLY A 15 34.00 22.12 -23.35
N SER A 16 34.68 22.52 -24.43
CA SER A 16 34.40 22.10 -25.83
C SER A 16 34.69 20.63 -26.14
N SER A 17 35.52 19.93 -25.34
CA SER A 17 36.08 18.62 -25.74
C SER A 17 36.03 17.51 -24.67
N THR A 18 35.82 17.82 -23.38
CA THR A 18 35.85 16.77 -22.33
C THR A 18 34.51 16.58 -21.65
N ALA A 19 33.91 15.40 -21.84
CA ALA A 19 32.79 14.92 -21.05
C ALA A 19 33.32 13.91 -20.01
N TYR A 20 33.05 14.15 -18.73
CA TYR A 20 33.33 13.19 -17.66
C TYR A 20 32.03 12.79 -16.96
N THR A 21 31.99 11.56 -16.46
CA THR A 21 30.83 11.06 -15.72
C THR A 21 31.08 11.20 -14.23
N GLN A 22 30.27 12.02 -13.56
CA GLN A 22 30.30 12.15 -12.11
C GLN A 22 29.39 11.10 -11.47
N SER A 23 29.95 10.32 -10.55
CA SER A 23 29.23 9.29 -9.80
C SER A 23 28.87 9.79 -8.40
N TYR A 24 27.60 9.64 -8.05
CA TYR A 24 27.04 9.97 -6.74
C TYR A 24 26.60 8.67 -6.08
N SER A 25 27.02 8.47 -4.84
CA SER A 25 26.61 7.33 -4.03
C SER A 25 26.66 7.68 -2.54
N ASP A 26 25.74 7.10 -1.79
CA ASP A 26 25.67 7.19 -0.34
C ASP A 26 24.99 5.94 0.24
N GLN A 27 25.28 5.62 1.49
CA GLN A 27 24.73 4.45 2.19
C GLN A 27 24.47 4.76 3.66
N VAL A 28 23.32 4.34 4.16
CA VAL A 28 22.97 4.40 5.58
C VAL A 28 22.59 3.00 6.06
N GLU A 29 23.24 2.52 7.11
CA GLU A 29 22.90 1.25 7.76
C GLU A 29 21.88 1.49 8.88
N PHE A 30 20.80 0.70 8.90
CA PHE A 30 19.74 0.76 9.92
C PHE A 30 19.79 -0.41 10.89
N LEU A 31 20.28 -1.56 10.42
CA LEU A 31 20.33 -2.79 11.20
C LEU A 31 21.66 -3.50 10.96
N SER A 32 22.44 -3.64 12.02
CA SER A 32 23.59 -4.55 12.07
C SER A 32 23.45 -5.43 13.29
N HIS A 33 23.15 -6.71 13.05
CA HIS A 33 23.10 -7.73 14.08
C HIS A 33 23.90 -8.93 13.59
N ARG A 34 24.72 -9.51 14.47
CA ARG A 34 25.55 -10.68 14.21
C ARG A 34 25.44 -11.60 15.41
N ASP A 35 25.27 -12.88 15.12
CA ASP A 35 25.19 -13.93 16.13
C ASP A 35 26.01 -15.14 15.67
N THR A 36 26.55 -15.88 16.63
CA THR A 36 27.36 -17.07 16.42
C THR A 36 26.58 -18.29 16.88
N LEU A 37 25.99 -19.02 15.93
CA LEU A 37 25.11 -20.15 16.24
C LEU A 37 25.86 -21.45 16.57
N LEU A 38 27.13 -21.52 16.19
CA LEU A 38 28.02 -22.64 16.47
C LEU A 38 29.39 -22.09 16.80
N ALA A 39 29.75 -22.11 18.08
CA ALA A 39 31.08 -21.75 18.54
C ALA A 39 32.02 -22.97 18.49
N PRO A 40 33.32 -22.77 18.21
CA PRO A 40 34.33 -23.77 18.50
C PRO A 40 34.37 -24.04 20.02
N PRO A 41 34.65 -25.26 20.47
CA PRO A 41 34.97 -25.53 21.87
C PRO A 41 36.14 -24.68 22.38
N ASP A 42 36.18 -24.42 23.70
CA ASP A 42 37.15 -23.53 24.36
C ASP A 42 38.62 -23.97 24.18
N ASN A 43 38.83 -25.24 23.82
CA ASN A 43 40.14 -25.82 23.52
C ASN A 43 40.69 -25.43 22.12
N GLY A 44 39.93 -24.68 21.31
CA GLY A 44 40.33 -24.24 19.97
C GLY A 44 40.18 -25.30 18.89
N GLU A 45 39.60 -26.47 19.20
CA GLU A 45 39.32 -27.50 18.21
C GLU A 45 38.13 -27.13 17.31
N SER A 46 38.10 -27.64 16.09
CA SER A 46 36.98 -27.39 15.17
C SER A 46 35.80 -28.31 15.50
N THR A 47 34.61 -27.75 15.64
CA THR A 47 33.39 -28.55 15.83
C THR A 47 33.12 -29.45 14.62
N VAL A 48 33.07 -30.77 14.83
CA VAL A 48 32.83 -31.75 13.78
C VAL A 48 31.33 -32.03 13.66
N LEU A 49 30.75 -31.73 12.50
CA LEU A 49 29.37 -32.07 12.17
C LEU A 49 29.33 -33.41 11.42
N GLN A 50 28.59 -34.38 11.96
CA GLN A 50 28.42 -35.70 11.34
C GLN A 50 27.60 -35.63 10.05
N ALA A 51 27.63 -36.67 9.23
CA ALA A 51 26.76 -36.75 8.05
C ALA A 51 25.28 -36.72 8.50
N GLY A 52 24.49 -35.81 7.92
CA GLY A 52 23.09 -35.65 8.28
C GLY A 52 22.58 -34.22 8.11
N ARG A 53 21.35 -33.99 8.57
CA ARG A 53 20.69 -32.68 8.60
C ARG A 53 20.96 -32.01 9.94
N HIS A 54 21.53 -30.81 9.88
CA HIS A 54 21.81 -29.98 11.06
C HIS A 54 21.01 -28.69 10.96
N GLU A 55 20.35 -28.32 12.04
CA GLU A 55 19.53 -27.11 12.12
C GLU A 55 20.03 -26.21 13.24
N PHE A 56 20.20 -24.93 12.93
CA PHE A 56 20.69 -23.92 13.86
C PHE A 56 19.63 -22.82 13.98
N PRO A 57 18.75 -22.86 14.99
CA PRO A 57 17.74 -21.84 15.17
C PRO A 57 18.38 -20.51 15.57
N PHE A 58 17.82 -19.41 15.11
CA PHE A 58 18.22 -18.06 15.51
C PHE A 58 16.99 -17.16 15.60
N THR A 59 17.01 -16.24 16.54
CA THR A 59 15.95 -15.23 16.72
C THR A 59 16.61 -13.91 17.09
N PHE A 60 16.13 -12.81 16.53
CA PHE A 60 16.53 -11.48 16.93
C PHE A 60 15.35 -10.52 16.78
N GLN A 61 15.31 -9.50 17.64
CA GLN A 61 14.27 -8.47 17.58
C GLN A 61 14.67 -7.36 16.61
N LEU A 62 13.70 -6.87 15.83
CA LEU A 62 13.91 -5.72 14.94
C LEU A 62 13.79 -4.42 15.74
N PRO A 63 14.70 -3.46 15.57
CA PRO A 63 14.54 -2.11 16.11
C PRO A 63 13.26 -1.43 15.60
N GLU A 64 12.67 -0.55 16.40
CA GLU A 64 11.50 0.23 16.00
C GLU A 64 11.83 1.35 15.00
N THR A 65 13.11 1.74 14.90
CA THR A 65 13.61 2.77 13.97
C THR A 65 13.81 2.26 12.53
N LEU A 66 13.14 1.16 12.22
CA LEU A 66 12.94 0.51 10.92
C LEU A 66 12.43 1.47 9.85
N VAL A 67 13.20 1.76 8.79
CA VAL A 67 12.67 2.43 7.60
C VAL A 67 11.96 1.41 6.69
N THR A 68 10.85 1.80 6.08
CA THR A 68 10.14 0.95 5.11
C THR A 68 11.06 0.51 3.96
N SER A 69 11.00 -0.78 3.63
CA SER A 69 11.70 -1.37 2.49
C SER A 69 11.20 -0.77 1.18
N PHE A 70 12.12 -0.44 0.28
CA PHE A 70 11.80 0.33 -0.92
C PHE A 70 12.75 0.01 -2.07
N GLU A 71 12.20 0.02 -3.29
CA GLU A 71 12.96 -0.12 -4.53
C GLU A 71 12.64 1.03 -5.47
N GLY A 72 13.66 1.83 -5.80
CA GLY A 72 13.56 2.96 -6.71
C GLY A 72 14.66 2.97 -7.76
N LYS A 73 14.54 3.88 -8.72
CA LYS A 73 15.49 3.95 -9.86
C LYS A 73 16.94 4.24 -9.43
N HIS A 74 17.11 5.06 -8.40
CA HIS A 74 18.41 5.55 -7.96
C HIS A 74 18.72 5.20 -6.50
N GLY A 75 17.95 4.28 -5.91
CA GLY A 75 18.17 3.87 -4.54
C GLY A 75 17.18 2.82 -4.06
N SER A 76 17.54 2.16 -2.95
CA SER A 76 16.77 1.10 -2.34
C SER A 76 16.98 1.08 -0.83
N VAL A 77 16.03 0.51 -0.11
CA VAL A 77 16.11 0.15 1.31
C VAL A 77 15.85 -1.35 1.40
N ARG A 78 16.88 -2.13 1.76
CA ARG A 78 16.82 -3.59 1.77
C ARG A 78 17.22 -4.16 3.11
N TYR A 79 16.55 -5.23 3.52
CA TYR A 79 16.86 -6.01 4.71
C TYR A 79 17.12 -7.47 4.34
N TRP A 80 18.11 -8.07 4.99
CA TRP A 80 18.47 -9.45 4.75
C TRP A 80 19.17 -10.10 5.95
N VAL A 81 19.02 -11.42 6.03
CA VAL A 81 19.80 -12.31 6.88
C VAL A 81 20.88 -12.97 6.03
N LYS A 82 22.08 -13.10 6.58
CA LYS A 82 23.21 -13.74 5.90
C LYS A 82 23.87 -14.74 6.84
N ALA A 83 23.76 -16.03 6.51
CA ALA A 83 24.49 -17.10 7.18
C ALA A 83 25.88 -17.26 6.56
N LYS A 84 26.89 -17.48 7.40
CA LYS A 84 28.28 -17.76 6.99
C LYS A 84 28.74 -19.04 7.66
N LEU A 85 29.16 -20.01 6.85
CA LEU A 85 29.78 -21.23 7.34
C LEU A 85 31.29 -21.15 7.09
N HIS A 86 32.03 -21.08 8.19
CA HIS A 86 33.49 -21.11 8.20
C HIS A 86 33.95 -22.56 8.36
N ARG A 87 34.88 -23.01 7.51
CA ARG A 87 35.49 -24.34 7.58
C ARG A 87 37.01 -24.18 7.49
N PRO A 88 37.79 -24.95 8.25
CA PRO A 88 39.25 -24.96 8.12
C PRO A 88 39.65 -25.22 6.67
N TRP A 89 40.64 -24.47 6.17
CA TRP A 89 41.24 -24.66 4.84
C TRP A 89 40.26 -24.56 3.66
N ALA A 90 39.07 -23.99 3.87
CA ALA A 90 38.05 -23.84 2.84
C ALA A 90 37.47 -22.43 2.82
N THR A 91 36.97 -22.03 1.65
CA THR A 91 36.32 -20.74 1.49
C THR A 91 35.00 -20.68 2.28
N VAL A 92 34.72 -19.51 2.85
CA VAL A 92 33.50 -19.27 3.63
C VAL A 92 32.28 -19.42 2.74
N LYS A 93 31.44 -20.43 3.01
CA LYS A 93 30.15 -20.58 2.34
C LYS A 93 29.16 -19.55 2.90
N LYS A 94 28.35 -18.95 2.03
CA LYS A 94 27.44 -17.86 2.38
C LYS A 94 26.05 -18.18 1.81
N ALA A 95 25.02 -18.02 2.64
CA ALA A 95 23.62 -18.03 2.20
C ALA A 95 22.98 -16.70 2.62
N LYS A 96 22.13 -16.12 1.76
CA LYS A 96 21.47 -14.83 2.00
C LYS A 96 19.97 -14.99 1.74
N ARG A 97 19.13 -14.46 2.63
CA ARG A 97 17.68 -14.38 2.46
C ARG A 97 17.20 -12.97 2.77
N GLU A 98 16.39 -12.40 1.89
CA GLU A 98 15.85 -11.05 2.04
C GLU A 98 14.49 -11.11 2.76
N PHE A 99 14.13 -10.03 3.44
CA PHE A 99 12.83 -9.85 4.08
C PHE A 99 12.40 -8.38 3.98
N THR A 100 11.09 -8.15 4.06
CA THR A 100 10.49 -6.81 3.92
C THR A 100 10.12 -6.27 5.29
N VAL A 101 10.46 -5.00 5.53
CA VAL A 101 10.07 -4.21 6.70
C VAL A 101 9.14 -3.09 6.24
N ILE A 102 8.07 -2.86 6.98
CA ILE A 102 7.12 -1.77 6.76
C ILE A 102 7.06 -0.95 8.05
N GLU A 103 7.39 0.33 7.96
CA GLU A 103 7.31 1.27 9.08
C GLU A 103 5.83 1.52 9.44
N PRO A 104 5.46 1.41 10.72
CA PRO A 104 4.11 1.79 11.16
C PRO A 104 3.98 3.31 11.11
N ILE A 105 3.10 3.82 10.24
CA ILE A 105 2.80 5.24 10.12
C ILE A 105 1.33 5.43 10.49
N ASP A 106 1.12 5.99 11.68
CA ASP A 106 -0.19 6.29 12.22
C ASP A 106 -0.74 7.63 11.69
N ILE A 107 -1.80 7.55 10.89
CA ILE A 107 -2.46 8.74 10.34
C ILE A 107 -3.39 9.43 11.34
N ASN A 108 -3.64 8.83 12.50
CA ASN A 108 -4.49 9.37 13.56
C ASN A 108 -3.79 10.46 14.40
N THR A 109 -2.56 10.84 14.04
CA THR A 109 -1.87 11.94 14.72
C THR A 109 -2.49 13.31 14.38
N PRO A 110 -2.57 14.26 15.33
CA PRO A 110 -3.19 15.57 15.09
C PRO A 110 -2.63 16.32 13.87
N ALA A 111 -1.33 16.19 13.61
CA ALA A 111 -0.67 16.81 12.46
C ALA A 111 -1.11 16.22 11.10
N LEU A 112 -1.52 14.94 11.08
CA LEU A 112 -1.99 14.27 9.87
C LEU A 112 -3.51 14.35 9.69
N LEU A 113 -4.25 14.53 10.78
CA LEU A 113 -5.70 14.78 10.77
C LEU A 113 -6.06 16.22 10.41
N ALA A 114 -5.12 17.16 10.55
CA ALA A 114 -5.38 18.56 10.23
C ALA A 114 -5.75 18.75 8.74
N PRO A 115 -6.80 19.54 8.43
CA PRO A 115 -7.18 19.82 7.06
C PRO A 115 -6.06 20.55 6.32
N GLN A 116 -5.96 20.32 5.02
CA GLN A 116 -5.04 21.04 4.15
C GLN A 116 -5.86 21.92 3.21
N ALA A 117 -5.43 23.16 3.05
CA ALA A 117 -6.03 24.09 2.10
C ALA A 117 -4.95 24.97 1.48
N GLY A 118 -5.21 25.46 0.28
CA GLY A 118 -4.35 26.42 -0.38
C GLY A 118 -5.09 27.17 -1.48
N ALA A 119 -4.55 28.33 -1.82
CA ALA A 119 -5.05 29.18 -2.89
C ALA A 119 -3.88 29.61 -3.74
N LYS A 120 -4.09 29.66 -5.06
CA LYS A 120 -3.10 30.18 -5.99
C LYS A 120 -3.78 30.80 -7.18
N GLU A 121 -3.19 31.88 -7.66
CA GLU A 121 -3.64 32.55 -8.86
C GLU A 121 -2.48 32.75 -9.83
N LYS A 122 -2.84 32.91 -11.09
CA LYS A 122 -1.88 33.19 -12.15
C LYS A 122 -2.55 34.04 -13.23
N LEU A 123 -1.84 35.08 -13.64
CA LEU A 123 -2.18 35.86 -14.82
C LEU A 123 -1.67 35.14 -16.09
N ALA A 124 -2.59 34.84 -16.99
CA ALA A 124 -2.34 34.12 -18.23
C ALA A 124 -1.76 35.07 -19.28
N ARG A 125 -0.43 35.18 -19.35
CA ARG A 125 0.27 35.95 -20.40
C ARG A 125 0.71 35.03 -21.53
N ALA A 126 0.45 35.42 -22.77
CA ALA A 126 1.03 34.79 -23.95
C ALA A 126 1.63 35.87 -24.86
N TRP A 127 2.94 35.77 -25.10
CA TRP A 127 3.75 36.75 -25.84
C TRP A 127 3.49 38.21 -25.42
N TYR A 128 2.54 38.89 -26.06
CA TYR A 128 2.25 40.31 -25.88
C TYR A 128 0.81 40.61 -25.42
N CYS A 129 -0.04 39.59 -25.21
CA CYS A 129 -1.42 39.78 -24.81
C CYS A 129 -1.67 39.25 -23.39
N ASN A 130 -2.31 40.06 -22.55
CA ASN A 130 -2.91 39.58 -21.31
C ASN A 130 -4.20 38.83 -21.66
N ARG A 131 -4.26 37.53 -21.35
CA ARG A 131 -5.43 36.69 -21.60
C ARG A 131 -6.36 36.61 -20.39
N GLY A 132 -6.10 37.38 -19.33
CA GLY A 132 -6.87 37.37 -18.09
C GLY A 132 -6.20 36.54 -16.99
N GLN A 133 -6.95 36.15 -15.98
CA GLN A 133 -6.45 35.49 -14.77
C GLN A 133 -7.18 34.17 -14.52
N VAL A 134 -6.46 33.18 -13.98
CA VAL A 134 -7.06 31.96 -13.42
C VAL A 134 -6.68 31.88 -11.96
N SER A 135 -7.63 31.54 -11.11
CA SER A 135 -7.37 31.19 -9.71
C SER A 135 -7.87 29.79 -9.40
N VAL A 136 -7.21 29.13 -8.46
CA VAL A 136 -7.61 27.85 -7.89
C VAL A 136 -7.49 27.93 -6.38
N THR A 137 -8.56 27.57 -5.68
CA THR A 137 -8.52 27.23 -4.27
C THR A 137 -8.84 25.75 -4.14
N ALA A 138 -8.13 25.05 -3.26
CA ALA A 138 -8.41 23.65 -2.99
C ALA A 138 -8.23 23.34 -1.52
N LYS A 139 -9.07 22.42 -1.01
CA LYS A 139 -9.10 21.92 0.36
C LYS A 139 -9.35 20.41 0.36
N ILE A 140 -8.72 19.74 1.31
CA ILE A 140 -8.97 18.35 1.69
C ILE A 140 -9.08 18.25 3.21
N ASP A 141 -9.79 17.24 3.69
CA ASP A 141 -10.18 17.15 5.10
C ASP A 141 -9.02 16.82 6.05
N ARG A 142 -8.01 16.13 5.53
CA ARG A 142 -6.81 15.73 6.28
C ARG A 142 -5.59 15.57 5.38
N LYS A 143 -4.41 15.46 5.99
CA LYS A 143 -3.11 15.25 5.32
C LYS A 143 -2.74 13.78 5.19
N GLY A 144 -3.06 12.95 6.18
CA GLY A 144 -2.76 11.51 6.19
C GLY A 144 -3.89 10.66 5.62
N TYR A 145 -3.56 9.68 4.79
CA TYR A 145 -4.49 8.69 4.19
C TYR A 145 -3.86 7.30 4.14
N THR A 146 -4.65 6.25 3.94
CA THR A 146 -4.16 4.89 3.64
C THR A 146 -4.46 4.45 2.21
N PRO A 147 -3.68 3.52 1.63
CA PRO A 147 -3.99 2.96 0.32
C PRO A 147 -5.41 2.38 0.26
N GLY A 148 -6.13 2.65 -0.83
CA GLY A 148 -7.52 2.21 -1.02
C GLY A 148 -8.58 3.25 -0.64
N GLU A 149 -8.23 4.23 0.20
CA GLU A 149 -9.15 5.31 0.58
C GLU A 149 -9.46 6.25 -0.59
N VAL A 150 -10.53 7.04 -0.42
CA VAL A 150 -10.95 8.08 -1.35
C VAL A 150 -10.71 9.45 -0.70
N ILE A 151 -10.00 10.33 -1.41
CA ILE A 151 -9.80 11.71 -1.00
C ILE A 151 -10.94 12.56 -1.57
N PRO A 152 -11.81 13.17 -0.75
CA PRO A 152 -12.76 14.17 -1.21
C PRO A 152 -12.05 15.50 -1.46
N ILE A 153 -12.06 15.96 -2.71
CA ILE A 153 -11.41 17.22 -3.10
C ILE A 153 -12.45 18.33 -3.20
N PHE A 154 -12.31 19.35 -2.35
CA PHE A 154 -13.08 20.57 -2.44
C PHE A 154 -12.26 21.62 -3.16
N ALA A 155 -12.71 22.13 -4.30
CA ALA A 155 -11.95 23.11 -5.07
C ALA A 155 -12.86 24.14 -5.75
N GLU A 156 -12.39 25.37 -5.86
CA GLU A 156 -13.04 26.43 -6.62
C GLU A 156 -12.05 26.95 -7.65
N ILE A 157 -12.42 26.87 -8.92
CA ILE A 157 -11.60 27.30 -10.05
C ILE A 157 -12.30 28.43 -10.77
N ASP A 158 -11.74 29.63 -10.70
CA ASP A 158 -12.26 30.80 -11.38
C ASP A 158 -11.45 31.06 -12.66
N ASN A 159 -12.14 30.98 -13.80
CA ASN A 159 -11.56 31.21 -15.12
C ASN A 159 -11.92 32.60 -15.64
N CYS A 160 -11.24 33.63 -15.13
CA CYS A 160 -11.29 34.98 -15.66
C CYS A 160 -10.38 35.16 -16.90
N THR A 161 -10.13 34.09 -17.68
CA THR A 161 -9.41 34.19 -18.96
C THR A 161 -10.32 34.23 -20.16
N SER A 162 -9.78 34.61 -21.32
CA SER A 162 -10.47 34.61 -22.61
C SER A 162 -10.56 33.23 -23.27
N ARG A 163 -10.09 32.15 -22.63
CA ARG A 163 -10.11 30.79 -23.19
C ARG A 163 -10.72 29.80 -22.22
N ALA A 164 -11.24 28.70 -22.74
CA ALA A 164 -11.64 27.58 -21.91
C ALA A 164 -10.41 26.93 -21.26
N VAL A 165 -10.55 26.50 -20.02
CA VAL A 165 -9.50 25.81 -19.24
C VAL A 165 -9.98 24.44 -18.78
N VAL A 166 -9.05 23.55 -18.44
CA VAL A 166 -9.39 22.21 -17.95
C VAL A 166 -8.68 21.96 -16.61
N PRO A 167 -9.43 21.84 -15.49
CA PRO A 167 -8.86 21.48 -14.21
C PRO A 167 -8.57 19.97 -14.14
N LYS A 168 -7.50 19.61 -13.44
CA LYS A 168 -7.06 18.24 -13.21
C LYS A 168 -6.57 18.12 -11.77
N ALA A 169 -6.84 17.00 -11.13
CA ALA A 169 -6.24 16.66 -9.85
C ALA A 169 -5.48 15.34 -9.97
N ALA A 170 -4.31 15.26 -9.34
CA ALA A 170 -3.47 14.07 -9.38
C ALA A 170 -2.71 13.89 -8.07
N ILE A 171 -2.59 12.63 -7.62
CA ILE A 171 -1.63 12.27 -6.58
C ILE A 171 -0.29 12.04 -7.27
N ILE A 172 0.73 12.77 -6.83
CA ILE A 172 2.10 12.65 -7.34
C ILE A 172 2.97 12.04 -6.25
N GLN A 173 3.67 10.95 -6.58
CA GLN A 173 4.75 10.43 -5.76
C GLN A 173 6.05 11.11 -6.18
N THR A 174 6.77 11.67 -5.22
CA THR A 174 8.10 12.24 -5.40
C THR A 174 9.12 11.39 -4.65
N GLN A 175 10.02 10.77 -5.40
CA GLN A 175 11.15 10.00 -4.89
C GLN A 175 12.38 10.92 -4.91
N THR A 176 12.94 11.23 -3.75
CA THR A 176 14.13 12.06 -3.60
C THR A 176 15.31 11.21 -3.14
N PHE A 177 16.39 11.23 -3.90
CA PHE A 177 17.65 10.54 -3.59
C PHE A 177 18.72 11.58 -3.30
N ILE A 178 19.45 11.43 -2.20
CA ILE A 178 20.40 12.43 -1.69
C ILE A 178 21.76 11.76 -1.49
N ALA A 179 22.79 12.30 -2.11
CA ALA A 179 24.16 11.80 -2.00
C ALA A 179 25.15 12.95 -2.17
N ARG A 180 26.14 13.02 -1.27
CA ARG A 180 27.25 14.01 -1.33
C ARG A 180 26.76 15.45 -1.52
N GLY A 181 25.69 15.84 -0.81
CA GLY A 181 25.08 17.17 -0.88
C GLY A 181 24.24 17.46 -2.14
N THR A 182 24.18 16.53 -3.09
CA THR A 182 23.35 16.63 -4.30
C THR A 182 22.06 15.84 -4.15
N LYS A 183 21.01 16.28 -4.84
CA LYS A 183 19.70 15.64 -4.82
C LYS A 183 19.26 15.29 -6.24
N LYS A 184 18.71 14.10 -6.42
CA LYS A 184 18.06 13.65 -7.65
C LYS A 184 16.62 13.28 -7.34
N GLN A 185 15.68 13.83 -8.10
CA GLN A 185 14.26 13.58 -7.91
C GLN A 185 13.66 12.84 -9.10
N LYS A 186 12.78 11.89 -8.81
CA LYS A 186 11.88 11.27 -9.79
C LYS A 186 10.46 11.51 -9.33
N ARG A 187 9.62 12.03 -10.22
CA ARG A 187 8.18 12.22 -9.96
C ARG A 187 7.37 11.28 -10.84
N SER A 188 6.32 10.70 -10.28
CA SER A 188 5.39 9.84 -11.00
C SER A 188 3.95 10.15 -10.59
N VAL A 189 3.06 10.18 -11.58
CA VAL A 189 1.62 10.27 -11.34
C VAL A 189 1.15 8.90 -10.81
N VAL A 190 0.52 8.90 -9.65
CA VAL A 190 -0.04 7.69 -9.02
C VAL A 190 -1.45 7.44 -9.52
N THR A 191 -2.27 8.48 -9.49
CA THR A 191 -3.66 8.49 -9.95
C THR A 191 -4.05 9.92 -10.30
N SER A 192 -5.01 10.08 -11.20
CA SER A 192 -5.50 11.39 -11.60
C SER A 192 -6.96 11.36 -12.01
N ILE A 193 -7.61 12.51 -11.86
CA ILE A 193 -8.94 12.81 -12.35
C ILE A 193 -8.89 14.10 -13.17
N THR A 194 -9.72 14.18 -14.20
CA THR A 194 -9.87 15.37 -15.04
C THR A 194 -11.27 15.93 -14.83
N GLY A 195 -11.37 17.24 -14.61
CA GLY A 195 -12.63 17.96 -14.54
C GLY A 195 -13.15 18.37 -15.89
N ASP A 196 -14.33 18.97 -15.88
CA ASP A 196 -14.99 19.43 -17.08
C ASP A 196 -14.31 20.70 -17.60
N SER A 197 -14.47 20.99 -18.90
CA SER A 197 -13.90 22.22 -19.44
C SER A 197 -14.68 23.42 -18.93
N ILE A 198 -13.98 24.38 -18.32
CA ILE A 198 -14.55 25.62 -17.81
C ILE A 198 -14.46 26.69 -18.92
N PRO A 199 -15.58 27.19 -19.46
CA PRO A 199 -15.57 28.27 -20.43
C PRO A 199 -14.94 29.56 -19.89
N ALA A 200 -14.59 30.47 -20.80
CA ALA A 200 -14.11 31.80 -20.46
C ALA A 200 -15.11 32.56 -19.57
N GLY A 201 -14.61 33.25 -18.54
CA GLY A 201 -15.41 34.04 -17.60
C GLY A 201 -16.33 33.23 -16.68
N LYS A 202 -16.17 31.90 -16.61
CA LYS A 202 -16.96 31.03 -15.75
C LYS A 202 -16.13 30.46 -14.61
N ARG A 203 -16.84 29.91 -13.63
CA ARG A 203 -16.28 29.25 -12.46
C ARG A 203 -16.82 27.84 -12.33
N GLU A 204 -15.99 26.93 -11.84
CA GLU A 204 -16.37 25.58 -11.46
C GLU A 204 -16.07 25.34 -9.98
N VAL A 205 -16.96 24.61 -9.31
CA VAL A 205 -16.79 24.21 -7.91
C VAL A 205 -16.86 22.69 -7.83
N TRP A 206 -15.83 22.09 -7.24
CA TRP A 206 -15.82 20.70 -6.85
C TRP A 206 -16.28 20.57 -5.41
N HIS A 207 -17.39 19.88 -5.20
CA HIS A 207 -17.97 19.61 -3.89
C HIS A 207 -17.62 18.18 -3.45
N GLY A 208 -16.36 17.95 -3.08
CA GLY A 208 -15.89 16.63 -2.65
C GLY A 208 -15.68 15.66 -3.82
N ARG A 209 -15.10 16.14 -4.94
CA ARG A 209 -14.81 15.29 -6.10
C ARG A 209 -13.85 14.17 -5.68
N ALA A 210 -14.29 12.93 -5.82
CA ALA A 210 -13.62 11.75 -5.30
C ALA A 210 -12.34 11.37 -6.08
N LEU A 211 -11.21 11.21 -5.39
CA LEU A 211 -9.96 10.67 -5.95
C LEU A 211 -9.51 9.45 -5.15
N LYS A 212 -9.64 8.26 -5.74
CA LYS A 212 -9.27 6.98 -5.10
C LYS A 212 -7.75 6.75 -5.12
N ILE A 213 -7.19 6.39 -3.97
CA ILE A 213 -5.78 6.04 -3.80
C ILE A 213 -5.60 4.56 -4.21
N PRO A 214 -4.78 4.24 -5.23
CA PRO A 214 -4.50 2.86 -5.59
C PRO A 214 -3.58 2.18 -4.54
N PRO A 215 -3.41 0.86 -4.58
CA PRO A 215 -2.43 0.17 -3.75
C PRO A 215 -1.01 0.71 -4.02
N VAL A 216 -0.46 1.48 -3.06
CA VAL A 216 0.88 2.06 -3.12
C VAL A 216 1.60 1.87 -1.79
N GLY A 217 2.94 1.88 -1.84
CA GLY A 217 3.74 1.85 -0.62
C GLY A 217 3.57 3.11 0.23
N PRO A 218 3.84 3.03 1.54
CA PRO A 218 3.70 4.18 2.43
C PRO A 218 4.76 5.26 2.15
N SER A 219 4.57 6.43 2.74
CA SER A 219 5.57 7.50 2.73
C SER A 219 6.85 7.05 3.45
N ILE A 220 8.00 7.55 2.99
CA ILE A 220 9.30 7.33 3.64
C ILE A 220 9.86 8.70 3.99
N LEU A 221 9.68 9.09 5.26
CA LEU A 221 10.07 10.42 5.75
C LEU A 221 11.34 10.35 6.61
N GLN A 222 11.55 9.23 7.31
CA GLN A 222 12.62 9.04 8.29
C GLN A 222 13.90 8.44 7.69
N CYS A 223 14.28 8.84 6.47
CA CYS A 223 15.55 8.42 5.86
C CYS A 223 16.32 9.61 5.28
N ARG A 224 17.61 9.69 5.62
CA ARG A 224 18.50 10.81 5.28
C ARG A 224 18.88 10.88 3.80
N ILE A 225 19.02 9.71 3.16
CA ILE A 225 19.52 9.61 1.78
C ILE A 225 18.41 9.30 0.77
N LEU A 226 17.22 8.92 1.24
CA LEU A 226 16.10 8.51 0.40
C LEU A 226 14.79 8.97 1.05
N GLN A 227 13.93 9.64 0.27
CA GLN A 227 12.62 10.06 0.73
C GLN A 227 11.56 9.71 -0.32
N VAL A 228 10.39 9.28 0.14
CA VAL A 228 9.22 9.02 -0.69
C VAL A 228 8.07 9.84 -0.13
N GLU A 229 7.69 10.87 -0.87
CA GLU A 229 6.69 11.84 -0.48
C GLU A 229 5.52 11.82 -1.46
N TYR A 230 4.32 12.13 -0.98
CA TYR A 230 3.13 12.22 -1.81
C TYR A 230 2.56 13.64 -1.72
N SER A 231 1.98 14.11 -2.82
CA SER A 231 1.23 15.37 -2.82
C SER A 231 0.02 15.29 -3.74
N LEU A 232 -1.07 15.93 -3.32
CA LEU A 232 -2.21 16.21 -4.18
C LEU A 232 -1.91 17.48 -4.98
N LYS A 233 -1.88 17.35 -6.30
CA LYS A 233 -1.68 18.46 -7.22
C LYS A 233 -2.99 18.78 -7.92
N VAL A 234 -3.52 19.97 -7.68
CA VAL A 234 -4.64 20.53 -8.44
C VAL A 234 -4.05 21.50 -9.46
N CYS A 235 -4.18 21.18 -10.74
CA CYS A 235 -3.65 21.96 -11.83
C CYS A 235 -4.72 22.38 -12.83
N VAL A 236 -4.55 23.56 -13.41
CA VAL A 236 -5.43 24.07 -14.46
C VAL A 236 -4.60 24.23 -15.73
N ASP A 237 -4.98 23.47 -16.75
CA ASP A 237 -4.36 23.52 -18.08
C ASP A 237 -4.91 24.74 -18.84
N ILE A 238 -4.05 25.73 -19.09
CA ILE A 238 -4.38 26.99 -19.75
C ILE A 238 -3.77 27.00 -21.16
N PRO A 239 -4.57 26.96 -22.23
CA PRO A 239 -4.04 26.91 -23.60
C PRO A 239 -3.11 28.08 -23.92
N GLY A 240 -1.89 27.78 -24.37
CA GLY A 240 -0.89 28.78 -24.78
C GLY A 240 -0.12 29.43 -23.62
N THR A 241 -0.25 28.95 -22.39
CA THR A 241 0.57 29.39 -21.25
C THR A 241 0.98 28.19 -20.36
N SER A 242 1.87 28.40 -19.39
CA SER A 242 2.17 27.35 -18.40
C SER A 242 0.96 27.02 -17.50
N LYS A 243 0.94 25.81 -16.93
CA LYS A 243 -0.15 25.37 -16.04
C LYS A 243 -0.16 26.17 -14.75
N LEU A 244 -1.34 26.48 -14.21
CA LEU A 244 -1.47 26.88 -12.80
C LEU A 244 -1.44 25.62 -11.96
N LEU A 245 -0.61 25.59 -10.91
CA LEU A 245 -0.40 24.40 -10.08
C LEU A 245 -0.43 24.76 -8.60
N LEU A 246 -1.42 24.23 -7.89
CA LEU A 246 -1.54 24.20 -6.44
C LEU A 246 -1.16 22.79 -5.94
N GLU A 247 -0.36 22.73 -4.88
CA GLU A 247 0.17 21.49 -4.31
C GLU A 247 -0.15 21.43 -2.83
N LEU A 248 -0.86 20.38 -2.40
CA LEU A 248 -1.18 20.08 -1.01
C LEU A 248 -0.39 18.81 -0.60
N PRO A 249 0.44 18.86 0.45
CA PRO A 249 1.23 17.71 0.86
C PRO A 249 0.33 16.60 1.42
N LEU A 250 0.69 15.34 1.15
CA LEU A 250 0.01 14.15 1.65
C LEU A 250 0.99 13.22 2.38
N VAL A 251 0.47 12.41 3.29
CA VAL A 251 1.19 11.28 3.89
C VAL A 251 0.38 10.02 3.66
N ILE A 252 1.00 9.01 3.06
CA ILE A 252 0.40 7.68 2.94
C ILE A 252 0.90 6.85 4.12
N GLY A 253 0.00 6.56 5.05
CA GLY A 253 0.28 5.77 6.24
C GLY A 253 -0.02 4.28 6.07
N THR A 254 0.18 3.53 7.14
CA THR A 254 -0.05 2.08 7.19
C THR A 254 -1.10 1.67 8.22
N ILE A 255 -1.42 2.56 9.17
CA ILE A 255 -2.49 2.36 10.15
C ILE A 255 -3.67 3.24 9.72
N PRO A 256 -4.85 2.66 9.44
CA PRO A 256 -6.01 3.38 8.94
C PRO A 256 -6.64 4.29 10.00
N LEU A 257 -7.46 5.23 9.52
CA LEU A 257 -8.19 6.14 10.39
C LEU A 257 -9.18 5.35 11.24
N HIS A 258 -9.17 5.56 12.55
CA HIS A 258 -10.18 4.97 13.41
C HIS A 258 -11.53 5.67 13.18
N PRO A 259 -12.61 4.94 12.88
CA PRO A 259 -13.95 5.53 12.71
C PRO A 259 -14.51 6.16 13.99
N PHE A 260 -13.84 5.98 15.13
CA PHE A 260 -14.21 6.56 16.42
C PHE A 260 -13.22 7.65 16.84
N GLY A 261 -13.44 8.87 16.35
CA GLY A 261 -12.92 10.05 17.02
C GLY A 261 -13.72 10.32 18.29
N SER A 262 -13.42 9.67 19.41
CA SER A 262 -13.79 10.13 20.77
C SER A 262 -13.06 9.37 21.88
N ARG A 263 -12.14 10.09 22.54
CA ARG A 263 -11.75 10.01 23.97
C ARG A 263 -11.02 8.74 24.45
N THR A 264 -9.77 8.98 24.86
CA THR A 264 -9.04 8.28 25.93
C THR A 264 -9.03 6.76 25.85
N SER A 265 -7.89 6.20 25.43
CA SER A 265 -7.46 4.87 25.81
C SER A 265 -7.25 4.81 27.33
N SER A 266 -8.33 4.61 28.07
CA SER A 266 -8.31 4.14 29.45
C SER A 266 -9.36 3.05 29.60
N VAL A 267 -8.86 1.89 30.04
CA VAL A 267 -9.57 0.67 30.38
C VAL A 267 -10.82 0.96 31.23
N SER A 268 -11.85 0.13 31.02
CA SER A 268 -13.07 -0.04 31.84
C SER A 268 -14.15 1.05 31.73
N SER A 269 -15.28 0.70 31.12
CA SER A 269 -16.54 0.45 31.84
C SER A 269 -17.66 0.09 30.88
N GLN A 270 -18.39 -0.95 31.25
CA GLN A 270 -19.65 -1.36 30.65
C GLN A 270 -20.67 -0.23 30.83
N TYR A 271 -21.24 0.30 29.76
CA TYR A 271 -22.59 0.86 29.76
C TYR A 271 -23.16 0.72 28.35
N SER A 272 -24.10 -0.22 28.22
CA SER A 272 -25.05 -0.27 27.13
C SER A 272 -25.86 1.02 27.13
N VAL A 273 -25.78 1.79 26.05
CA VAL A 273 -26.78 2.82 25.75
C VAL A 273 -27.34 2.57 24.36
N ASN A 274 -28.64 2.29 24.38
CA ASN A 274 -29.52 1.98 23.27
C ASN A 274 -29.55 3.17 22.28
N MET A 275 -29.47 2.87 20.97
CA MET A 275 -29.46 3.84 19.88
C MET A 275 -30.66 3.60 18.94
N ASP A 276 -31.85 3.92 19.43
CA ASP A 276 -33.13 3.88 18.70
C ASP A 276 -33.26 4.92 17.55
N TRP A 277 -32.19 5.62 17.15
CA TRP A 277 -32.22 6.56 16.01
C TRP A 277 -31.63 5.97 14.71
N LEU A 278 -30.74 4.98 14.78
CA LEU A 278 -30.15 4.38 13.57
C LEU A 278 -31.11 3.47 12.79
N SER A 279 -32.29 3.20 13.34
CA SER A 279 -33.30 2.33 12.73
C SER A 279 -34.11 2.98 11.60
N THR A 280 -33.95 4.29 11.34
CA THR A 280 -34.90 5.00 10.46
C THR A 280 -34.38 5.37 9.06
N ILE A 281 -33.09 5.13 8.72
CA ILE A 281 -32.54 5.44 7.37
C ILE A 281 -31.51 4.39 6.90
N LEU A 282 -31.64 3.13 7.32
CA LEU A 282 -30.93 2.02 6.66
C LEU A 282 -31.99 1.11 6.05
N GLU A 283 -32.12 1.14 4.71
CA GLU A 283 -32.75 0.02 4.00
C GLU A 283 -32.00 -1.23 4.44
N GLN A 284 -32.67 -2.03 5.27
CA GLN A 284 -32.21 -3.34 5.66
C GLN A 284 -32.02 -4.15 4.38
N PRO A 285 -30.84 -4.74 4.12
CA PRO A 285 -30.69 -5.62 2.97
C PRO A 285 -31.72 -6.73 3.14
N GLU A 286 -32.67 -6.81 2.21
CA GLU A 286 -33.64 -7.90 2.20
C GLU A 286 -32.85 -9.21 2.14
N ALA A 287 -33.19 -10.15 3.02
CA ALA A 287 -32.56 -11.46 3.02
C ALA A 287 -32.71 -12.06 1.62
N PRO A 288 -31.67 -12.70 1.06
CA PRO A 288 -31.82 -13.38 -0.23
C PRO A 288 -33.01 -14.34 -0.15
N PRO A 289 -33.83 -14.44 -1.21
CA PRO A 289 -35.03 -15.26 -1.19
C PRO A 289 -34.66 -16.72 -0.86
N GLU A 290 -35.56 -17.37 -0.11
CA GLU A 290 -35.42 -18.78 0.23
C GLU A 290 -35.31 -19.61 -1.06
N TYR A 291 -34.41 -20.61 -1.10
CA TYR A 291 -34.12 -21.36 -2.33
C TYR A 291 -35.37 -22.05 -2.93
N SER A 292 -36.33 -22.39 -2.07
CA SER A 292 -37.68 -22.88 -2.38
C SER A 292 -38.54 -21.90 -3.20
N ALA A 293 -38.24 -20.61 -3.17
CA ALA A 293 -38.96 -19.57 -3.92
C ALA A 293 -38.42 -19.36 -5.34
N VAL A 294 -37.21 -19.84 -5.64
CA VAL A 294 -36.53 -19.64 -6.95
C VAL A 294 -36.52 -20.92 -7.80
N VAL A 295 -36.73 -22.08 -7.18
CA VAL A 295 -36.83 -23.37 -7.87
C VAL A 295 -38.28 -23.81 -7.86
N SER A 296 -38.94 -23.72 -9.02
CA SER A 296 -40.26 -24.31 -9.20
C SER A 296 -40.15 -25.83 -9.04
N SER A 297 -41.09 -26.43 -8.31
CA SER A 297 -41.08 -27.81 -7.85
C SER A 297 -41.56 -28.86 -8.88
N PRO A 298 -40.95 -28.94 -10.08
CA PRO A 298 -40.84 -30.25 -10.74
C PRO A 298 -39.42 -30.64 -11.16
N GLU A 299 -38.41 -29.77 -11.01
CA GLU A 299 -37.03 -30.06 -11.48
C GLU A 299 -36.14 -30.73 -10.42
N ALA A 300 -36.56 -30.74 -9.16
CA ALA A 300 -35.81 -31.38 -8.07
C ALA A 300 -35.82 -32.92 -8.12
N GLU A 301 -36.84 -33.54 -8.73
CA GLU A 301 -36.99 -35.00 -8.74
C GLU A 301 -36.21 -35.72 -9.87
N GLN A 302 -35.70 -35.00 -10.87
CA GLN A 302 -34.93 -35.62 -11.97
C GLN A 302 -33.44 -35.79 -11.67
N SER A 303 -32.94 -35.24 -10.56
CA SER A 303 -31.50 -35.19 -10.26
C SER A 303 -30.99 -36.29 -9.31
N LEU A 304 -31.85 -37.23 -8.89
CA LEU A 304 -31.49 -38.33 -7.99
C LEU A 304 -31.14 -39.65 -8.70
N ALA A 305 -31.27 -39.75 -10.03
CA ALA A 305 -30.89 -40.95 -10.76
C ALA A 305 -29.41 -40.90 -11.22
N PRO A 306 -28.60 -41.93 -10.99
CA PRO A 306 -27.27 -42.03 -11.58
C PRO A 306 -27.38 -42.21 -13.11
N PRO A 307 -26.54 -41.56 -13.93
CA PRO A 307 -26.60 -41.73 -15.38
C PRO A 307 -26.17 -43.15 -15.79
N CYS A 308 -26.95 -43.76 -16.69
CA CYS A 308 -26.67 -45.07 -17.27
C CYS A 308 -25.48 -44.99 -18.22
N ARG A 309 -24.50 -45.88 -18.04
CA ARG A 309 -23.21 -45.85 -18.74
C ARG A 309 -23.31 -46.51 -20.11
N SER A 310 -23.95 -45.85 -21.06
CA SER A 310 -23.86 -46.16 -22.48
C SER A 310 -24.15 -44.88 -23.25
N GLU A 311 -23.34 -44.57 -24.25
CA GLU A 311 -23.36 -43.35 -25.07
C GLU A 311 -22.51 -42.17 -24.56
N LEU A 312 -21.18 -42.34 -24.54
CA LEU A 312 -20.31 -41.42 -25.28
C LEU A 312 -18.94 -42.08 -25.47
N GLY A 313 -18.59 -42.34 -26.72
CA GLY A 313 -17.28 -42.84 -27.10
C GLY A 313 -16.18 -41.81 -26.83
N ASP A 314 -15.01 -42.35 -26.51
CA ASP A 314 -13.67 -41.77 -26.63
C ASP A 314 -13.55 -40.25 -26.69
N ILE A 315 -12.94 -39.65 -25.65
CA ILE A 315 -11.66 -38.93 -25.74
C ILE A 315 -11.33 -38.31 -24.35
N LEU A 316 -10.12 -38.64 -23.87
CA LEU A 316 -9.34 -38.07 -22.74
C LEU A 316 -9.60 -38.60 -21.31
N GLU A 317 -9.00 -39.76 -21.02
CA GLU A 317 -8.65 -40.23 -19.68
C GLU A 317 -7.54 -39.37 -19.03
N GLY A 318 -7.79 -38.87 -17.82
CA GLY A 318 -6.79 -38.28 -16.92
C GLY A 318 -7.29 -38.24 -15.48
N PRO A 319 -6.48 -38.57 -14.45
CA PRO A 319 -6.99 -38.95 -13.13
C PRO A 319 -7.43 -37.80 -12.22
N PHE A 320 -7.59 -36.57 -12.73
CA PHE A 320 -7.91 -35.39 -11.92
C PHE A 320 -9.15 -34.58 -12.36
N PHE A 321 -9.85 -34.99 -13.42
CA PHE A 321 -10.99 -34.20 -13.92
C PHE A 321 -12.38 -34.71 -13.51
N ALA A 322 -12.52 -35.98 -13.10
CA ALA A 322 -13.81 -36.52 -12.68
C ALA A 322 -14.36 -35.89 -11.38
N TYR A 323 -13.48 -35.41 -10.49
CA TYR A 323 -13.89 -34.91 -9.17
C TYR A 323 -14.49 -33.48 -9.20
N ILE A 324 -14.20 -32.69 -10.24
CA ILE A 324 -14.60 -31.27 -10.28
C ILE A 324 -15.98 -31.08 -10.95
N GLN A 325 -16.47 -32.08 -11.68
CA GLN A 325 -17.74 -31.98 -12.41
C GLN A 325 -18.97 -32.28 -11.53
N GLU A 326 -18.82 -33.05 -10.45
CA GLU A 326 -19.93 -33.54 -9.61
C GLU A 326 -20.57 -32.47 -8.70
N PHE A 327 -19.89 -31.35 -8.45
CA PHE A 327 -20.37 -30.28 -7.56
C PHE A 327 -20.92 -29.06 -8.28
N ARG A 328 -20.83 -28.98 -9.61
CA ARG A 328 -21.24 -27.79 -10.36
C ARG A 328 -22.75 -27.60 -10.45
N LEU A 329 -23.54 -28.63 -10.18
CA LEU A 329 -25.00 -28.62 -10.35
C LEU A 329 -25.76 -29.05 -9.09
N ARG A 330 -25.08 -29.20 -7.94
CA ARG A 330 -25.74 -29.53 -6.68
C ARG A 330 -25.87 -28.29 -5.81
N PRO A 331 -27.03 -28.06 -5.18
CA PRO A 331 -27.14 -27.02 -4.18
C PRO A 331 -26.12 -27.29 -3.05
N PRO A 332 -25.54 -26.25 -2.44
CA PRO A 332 -24.64 -26.43 -1.31
C PRO A 332 -25.36 -27.22 -0.20
N PRO A 333 -24.64 -28.06 0.57
CA PRO A 333 -25.22 -28.77 1.69
C PRO A 333 -25.88 -27.78 2.64
N LEU A 334 -27.06 -28.15 3.16
CA LEU A 334 -27.76 -27.37 4.17
C LEU A 334 -26.84 -27.13 5.36
N TYR A 335 -26.80 -25.89 5.85
CA TYR A 335 -26.08 -25.56 7.07
C TYR A 335 -26.68 -26.37 8.23
N SER A 336 -25.90 -27.28 8.79
CA SER A 336 -26.21 -27.94 10.05
C SER A 336 -25.70 -27.05 11.18
N GLU A 337 -26.55 -26.71 12.15
CA GLU A 337 -26.11 -26.04 13.38
C GLU A 337 -25.24 -26.95 14.27
N VAL A 338 -25.21 -28.25 13.97
CA VAL A 338 -24.39 -29.25 14.67
C VAL A 338 -23.11 -29.50 13.88
N ASP A 339 -21.97 -29.23 14.51
CA ASP A 339 -20.63 -29.52 13.99
C ASP A 339 -20.46 -31.05 13.83
N PRO A 340 -20.16 -31.56 12.62
CA PRO A 340 -19.94 -32.99 12.40
C PRO A 340 -18.66 -33.54 13.06
N ASN A 341 -17.77 -32.70 13.61
CA ASN A 341 -16.60 -33.12 14.38
C ASN A 341 -16.51 -32.37 15.73
N PRO A 342 -17.37 -32.69 16.71
CA PRO A 342 -17.27 -32.06 18.02
C PRO A 342 -15.98 -32.51 18.74
N PRO A 343 -15.30 -31.61 19.46
CA PRO A 343 -14.12 -31.96 20.24
C PRO A 343 -14.49 -32.95 21.36
N SER A 344 -13.69 -34.00 21.53
CA SER A 344 -13.90 -35.02 22.56
C SER A 344 -13.74 -34.43 23.96
N ASP A 345 -14.81 -34.45 24.76
CA ASP A 345 -14.81 -34.07 26.18
C ASP A 345 -13.90 -35.02 26.98
N GLY A 346 -12.68 -34.59 27.29
CA GLY A 346 -11.75 -35.47 27.97
C GLY A 346 -10.35 -34.95 28.31
N ILE A 347 -10.10 -33.64 28.45
CA ILE A 347 -8.85 -33.17 29.06
C ILE A 347 -9.13 -31.96 29.97
N ARG A 348 -9.20 -32.22 31.29
CA ARG A 348 -9.24 -31.17 32.33
C ARG A 348 -7.97 -30.31 32.27
N PRO A 349 -8.06 -28.97 32.28
CA PRO A 349 -6.90 -28.12 32.46
C PRO A 349 -6.41 -28.21 33.92
N ARG A 350 -5.16 -28.65 34.10
CA ARG A 350 -4.48 -28.55 35.40
C ARG A 350 -4.19 -27.07 35.69
N CYS A 351 -4.88 -26.55 36.69
CA CYS A 351 -4.49 -25.32 37.38
C CYS A 351 -3.21 -25.61 38.19
N MET A 352 -2.16 -24.82 38.02
CA MET A 352 -1.16 -24.59 39.07
C MET A 352 -0.85 -23.10 39.12
N THR A 353 -1.38 -22.47 40.16
CA THR A 353 -0.79 -21.34 40.84
C THR A 353 0.50 -21.78 41.54
N CYS A 354 1.60 -21.08 41.27
CA CYS A 354 2.62 -20.56 42.18
C CYS A 354 3.70 -19.89 41.34
#